data_AF-A0A533SE17-F1
#
_entry.id   AF-A0A533SE17-F1
#
_cell.length_a   1.000
_cell.length_b   1.000
_cell.length_c   1.000
_cell.angle_alpha   90.00
_cell.angle_beta   90.00
_cell.angle_gamma   90.00
#
_symmetry.space_group_name_H-M   'P 1'
#
loop_
_entity.id
_entity.type
_entity.pdbx_description
1 polymer ?
#
loop_
_entity_poly.entity_id
_entity_poly.type
_entity_poly.pdbx_seq_one_letter_code
_entity_poly.pdbx_strand_id
1 'polypeptide(L)'
;MEEVSSFLRKQAEGDLLPWKHHVFAANHFGLTMGQVEKLALEAGLLPSRYQRNRKTISVNDQLRLFQTHVAVIGCGGLGCYIVEELTRVGVGRITAVDPDVFEEHNLNRQLYSTPAMLGQPKVEAARKRVEEINPAVTFLPLRCAFSKLNGAAILQNVDIAVDALDSIPVRLELAEVSTELKIPMVHGAIGGWYGQVATQFPGEDTIRKIYNRSPNGTGVEKGLGNPSFTPAVIASLQVAEVCKIIIGQGTTLTRRKLHINLLDMEFVDIQY
;
A
#
# COMPACT_ATOMS: atom_id res chain seq x y z
N MET A 1 -14.34 21.45 17.05
CA MET A 1 -13.34 21.39 15.96
C MET A 1 -12.36 22.57 16.01
N GLU A 2 -12.87 23.81 16.08
CA GLU A 2 -12.02 25.01 16.16
C GLU A 2 -11.16 25.06 17.45
N GLU A 3 -11.75 24.70 18.59
CA GLU A 3 -11.05 24.57 19.87
C GLU A 3 -9.87 23.57 19.82
N VAL A 4 -10.09 22.41 19.19
CA VAL A 4 -9.04 21.38 19.01
C VAL A 4 -7.92 21.92 18.13
N SER A 5 -8.25 22.57 17.02
CA SER A 5 -7.26 23.16 16.12
C SER A 5 -6.43 24.26 16.81
N SER A 6 -7.06 25.09 17.65
CA SER A 6 -6.40 26.08 18.48
C SER A 6 -5.45 25.44 19.49
N PHE A 7 -5.90 24.38 20.17
CA PHE A 7 -5.07 23.59 21.06
C PHE A 7 -3.84 23.02 20.34
N LEU A 8 -4.03 22.36 19.20
CA LEU A 8 -2.94 21.74 18.44
C LEU A 8 -1.89 22.77 18.01
N ARG A 9 -2.30 23.94 17.53
CA ARG A 9 -1.37 25.04 17.17
C ARG A 9 -0.57 25.54 18.38
N LYS A 10 -1.19 25.64 19.55
CA LYS A 10 -0.51 26.07 20.78
C LYS A 10 0.51 25.04 21.27
N GLN A 11 0.28 23.76 21.01
CA GLN A 11 1.17 22.66 21.40
C GLN A 11 2.22 22.29 20.33
N ALA A 12 2.16 22.91 19.15
CA ALA A 12 3.10 22.64 18.08
C ALA A 12 4.48 23.23 18.40
N GLU A 13 5.53 22.51 18.01
CA GLU A 13 6.91 22.95 18.05
C GLU A 13 7.30 23.41 16.64
N GLY A 14 7.01 24.69 16.33
CA GLY A 14 7.09 25.21 14.96
C GLY A 14 5.97 24.63 14.09
N ASP A 15 6.32 23.93 13.02
CA ASP A 15 5.38 23.23 12.12
C ASP A 15 5.11 21.78 12.55
N LEU A 16 5.75 21.30 13.62
CA LEU A 16 5.66 19.91 14.05
C LEU A 16 4.70 19.72 15.22
N LEU A 17 3.91 18.65 15.19
CA LEU A 17 3.05 18.20 16.29
C LEU A 17 3.63 16.94 16.96
N PRO A 18 4.22 17.05 18.16
CA PRO A 18 4.74 15.91 18.91
C PRO A 18 3.66 14.88 19.28
N TRP A 19 4.04 13.60 19.27
CA TRP A 19 3.14 12.48 19.56
C TRP A 19 2.38 12.61 20.88
N LYS A 20 3.04 13.09 21.94
CA LYS A 20 2.42 13.29 23.26
C LYS A 20 1.19 14.22 23.20
N HIS A 21 1.23 15.25 22.35
CA HIS A 21 0.13 16.20 22.19
C HIS A 21 -0.97 15.65 21.30
N HIS A 22 -0.61 14.79 20.35
CA HIS A 22 -1.55 14.00 19.55
C HIS A 22 -2.40 13.09 20.43
N VAL A 23 -1.75 12.31 21.30
CA VAL A 23 -2.41 11.39 22.25
C VAL A 23 -3.24 12.18 23.26
N PHE A 24 -2.70 13.28 23.80
CA PHE A 24 -3.46 14.13 24.71
C PHE A 24 -4.72 14.66 24.06
N ALA A 25 -4.64 15.21 22.85
CA ALA A 25 -5.80 15.74 22.14
C ALA A 25 -6.87 14.66 21.90
N ALA A 26 -6.45 13.45 21.49
CA ALA A 26 -7.38 12.33 21.29
C ALA A 26 -8.15 12.00 22.58
N ASN A 27 -7.43 11.84 23.69
CA ASN A 27 -8.04 11.50 24.98
C ASN A 27 -8.89 12.65 25.55
N HIS A 28 -8.37 13.88 25.50
CA HIS A 28 -9.01 15.05 26.11
C HIS A 28 -10.28 15.48 25.36
N PHE A 29 -10.27 15.43 24.03
CA PHE A 29 -11.40 15.85 23.21
C PHE A 29 -12.30 14.68 22.75
N GLY A 30 -12.01 13.45 23.17
CA GLY A 30 -12.81 12.25 22.80
C GLY A 30 -12.75 11.93 21.30
N LEU A 31 -11.59 12.13 20.68
CA LEU A 31 -11.36 11.91 19.25
C LEU A 31 -10.52 10.65 19.01
N THR A 32 -10.67 10.04 17.85
CA THR A 32 -9.73 9.00 17.39
C THR A 32 -8.38 9.63 17.01
N MET A 33 -7.31 8.83 17.04
CA MET A 33 -5.99 9.29 16.58
C MET A 33 -6.02 9.81 15.13
N GLY A 34 -6.81 9.17 14.27
CA GLY A 34 -6.98 9.59 12.88
C GLY A 34 -7.73 10.92 12.73
N GLN A 35 -8.72 11.20 13.59
CA GLN A 35 -9.39 12.51 13.60
C GLN A 35 -8.44 13.63 14.03
N VAL A 36 -7.60 13.38 15.03
CA VAL A 36 -6.57 14.34 15.46
C VAL A 36 -5.52 14.54 14.37
N GLU A 37 -5.08 13.47 13.70
CA GLU A 37 -4.09 13.57 12.61
C GLU A 37 -4.63 14.38 11.44
N LYS A 38 -5.89 14.14 11.04
CA LYS A 38 -6.58 14.94 10.02
C LYS A 38 -6.61 16.42 10.39
N LEU A 39 -7.06 16.73 11.60
CA LEU A 39 -7.15 18.12 12.10
C LEU A 39 -5.79 18.81 12.15
N ALA A 40 -4.74 18.11 12.56
CA ALA A 40 -3.38 18.64 12.58
C ALA A 40 -2.91 19.01 11.16
N LEU A 41 -3.07 18.08 10.22
CA LEU A 41 -2.67 18.26 8.82
C LEU A 41 -3.48 19.38 8.14
N GLU A 42 -4.79 19.46 8.37
CA GLU A 42 -5.67 20.55 7.90
C GLU A 42 -5.28 21.91 8.50
N ALA A 43 -4.75 21.92 9.72
CA ALA A 43 -4.23 23.12 10.37
C ALA A 43 -2.81 23.52 9.89
N GLY A 44 -2.21 22.77 8.96
CA GLY A 44 -0.85 22.99 8.47
C GLY A 44 0.25 22.49 9.40
N LEU A 45 -0.10 21.62 10.36
CA LEU A 45 0.84 21.02 11.31
C LEU A 45 1.18 19.60 10.87
N LEU A 46 2.47 19.28 10.82
CA LEU A 46 2.96 17.96 10.47
C LEU A 46 3.16 17.12 11.75
N PRO A 47 2.48 15.97 11.92
CA PRO A 47 2.81 15.04 12.99
C PRO A 47 4.30 14.68 12.99
N SER A 48 4.98 14.79 14.14
CA SER A 48 6.44 14.66 14.21
C SER A 48 6.97 13.32 13.70
N ARG A 49 6.14 12.27 13.65
CA ARG A 49 6.48 10.98 13.02
C ARG A 49 6.94 11.14 11.57
N TYR A 50 6.41 12.12 10.83
CA TYR A 50 6.73 12.37 9.43
C TYR A 50 7.87 13.39 9.24
N GLN A 51 8.50 13.88 10.31
CA GLN A 51 9.51 14.95 10.23
C GLN A 51 10.68 14.62 9.28
N ARG A 52 11.02 13.32 9.13
CA ARG A 52 12.11 12.86 8.28
C ARG A 52 11.76 12.87 6.79
N ASN A 53 10.48 13.00 6.46
CA ASN A 53 9.98 13.10 5.09
C ASN A 53 9.68 14.54 4.68
N ARG A 54 9.65 15.49 5.64
CA ARG A 54 9.07 16.84 5.47
C ARG A 54 9.64 17.69 4.33
N LYS A 55 10.90 17.43 3.93
CA LYS A 55 11.56 18.14 2.81
C LYS A 55 11.18 17.55 1.44
N THR A 56 10.71 16.31 1.42
CA THR A 56 10.34 15.55 0.22
C THR A 56 8.83 15.50 0.05
N ILE A 57 8.09 15.35 1.14
CA ILE A 57 6.62 15.33 1.20
C ILE A 57 6.19 16.52 2.04
N SER A 58 5.54 17.50 1.41
CA SER A 58 5.03 18.68 2.10
C SER A 58 3.88 18.32 3.06
N VAL A 59 3.53 19.20 4.00
CA VAL A 59 2.36 18.97 4.88
C VAL A 59 1.06 18.81 4.07
N ASN A 60 0.94 19.50 2.94
CA ASN A 60 -0.21 19.37 2.04
C ASN A 60 -0.21 18.02 1.31
N ASP A 61 0.95 17.53 0.88
CA ASP A 61 1.06 16.19 0.29
C ASP A 61 0.83 15.10 1.34
N GLN A 62 1.28 15.31 2.57
CA GLN A 62 0.99 14.42 3.70
C GLN A 62 -0.51 14.38 4.02
N LEU A 63 -1.22 15.52 3.92
CA LEU A 63 -2.67 15.56 4.02
C LEU A 63 -3.34 14.74 2.91
N ARG A 64 -2.86 14.84 1.66
CA ARG A 64 -3.38 14.02 0.54
C ARG A 64 -3.17 12.52 0.79
N LEU A 65 -1.98 12.12 1.26
CA LEU A 65 -1.70 10.74 1.67
C LEU A 65 -2.70 10.29 2.75
N PHE A 66 -2.87 11.10 3.79
CA PHE A 66 -3.76 10.77 4.90
C PHE A 66 -5.24 10.70 4.49
N GLN A 67 -5.66 11.45 3.47
CA GLN A 67 -7.04 11.40 2.97
C GLN A 67 -7.30 10.27 1.98
N THR A 68 -6.25 9.61 1.47
CA THR A 68 -6.37 8.56 0.46
C THR A 68 -6.74 7.21 1.07
N HIS A 69 -7.62 6.49 0.37
CA HIS A 69 -7.93 5.08 0.61
C HIS A 69 -7.27 4.17 -0.43
N VAL A 70 -6.35 3.32 0.04
CA VAL A 70 -5.65 2.33 -0.80
C VAL A 70 -6.15 0.92 -0.49
N ALA A 71 -6.49 0.15 -1.52
CA ALA A 71 -6.77 -1.28 -1.38
C ALA A 71 -5.55 -2.11 -1.82
N VAL A 72 -5.02 -2.94 -0.92
CA VAL A 72 -3.92 -3.87 -1.20
C VAL A 72 -4.52 -5.27 -1.36
N ILE A 73 -4.46 -5.82 -2.58
CA ILE A 73 -5.02 -7.12 -2.91
C ILE A 73 -3.91 -8.16 -2.87
N GLY A 74 -3.91 -8.98 -1.82
CA GLY A 74 -2.83 -9.87 -1.42
C GLY A 74 -2.05 -9.35 -0.21
N CYS A 75 -1.86 -10.19 0.80
CA CYS A 75 -1.05 -9.96 2.01
C CYS A 75 0.08 -11.00 2.14
N GLY A 76 0.64 -11.41 1.00
CA GLY A 76 1.81 -12.29 0.92
C GLY A 76 3.13 -11.52 0.96
N GLY A 77 4.11 -11.99 0.17
CA GLY A 77 5.47 -11.42 0.12
C GLY A 77 5.48 -9.93 -0.17
N LEU A 78 4.83 -9.50 -1.25
CA LEU A 78 4.71 -8.07 -1.61
C LEU A 78 3.79 -7.33 -0.63
N GLY A 79 2.59 -7.87 -0.41
CA GLY A 79 1.52 -7.23 0.34
C GLY A 79 1.92 -6.79 1.76
N CYS A 80 2.65 -7.62 2.50
CA CYS A 80 3.09 -7.24 3.85
C CYS A 80 4.02 -6.01 3.83
N TYR A 81 4.96 -5.91 2.88
CA TYR A 81 5.84 -4.75 2.78
C TYR A 81 5.08 -3.50 2.30
N ILE A 82 4.15 -3.66 1.34
CA ILE A 82 3.30 -2.57 0.85
C ILE A 82 2.49 -1.97 2.01
N VAL A 83 1.82 -2.81 2.81
CA VAL A 83 1.04 -2.34 3.96
C VAL A 83 1.93 -1.65 5.00
N GLU A 84 3.09 -2.21 5.31
CA GLU A 84 4.06 -1.61 6.25
C GLU A 84 4.48 -0.21 5.78
N GLU A 85 4.88 -0.06 4.51
CA GLU A 85 5.36 1.20 3.98
C GLU A 85 4.26 2.25 3.80
N LEU A 86 3.06 1.87 3.31
CA LEU A 86 1.91 2.77 3.21
C LEU A 86 1.50 3.30 4.59
N THR A 87 1.57 2.45 5.61
CA THR A 87 1.27 2.84 7.00
C THR A 87 2.29 3.85 7.54
N ARG A 88 3.57 3.63 7.24
CA ARG A 88 4.68 4.49 7.68
C ARG A 88 4.72 5.83 6.96
N VAL A 89 4.37 5.85 5.67
CA VAL A 89 4.28 7.10 4.88
C VAL A 89 2.98 7.86 5.17
N GLY A 90 2.04 7.26 5.92
CA GLY A 90 0.86 7.94 6.43
C GLY A 90 -0.32 7.96 5.45
N VAL A 91 -0.50 6.89 4.66
CA VAL A 91 -1.77 6.67 3.95
C VAL A 91 -2.86 6.38 4.97
N GLY A 92 -3.89 7.22 5.01
CA GLY A 92 -4.79 7.23 6.18
C GLY A 92 -5.84 6.14 6.18
N ARG A 93 -6.14 5.52 5.04
CA ARG A 93 -7.01 4.33 4.99
C ARG A 93 -6.43 3.23 4.10
N ILE A 94 -6.33 2.03 4.65
CA ILE A 94 -5.82 0.85 3.95
C ILE A 94 -6.83 -0.28 4.10
N THR A 95 -7.32 -0.82 2.99
CA THR A 95 -8.06 -2.10 2.98
C THR A 95 -7.12 -3.18 2.47
N ALA A 96 -7.00 -4.29 3.19
CA ALA A 96 -6.13 -5.39 2.80
C ALA A 96 -6.94 -6.67 2.62
N VAL A 97 -6.76 -7.35 1.49
CA VAL A 97 -7.57 -8.52 1.09
C VAL A 97 -6.68 -9.73 0.91
N ASP A 98 -6.88 -10.78 1.72
CA ASP A 98 -6.18 -12.06 1.54
C ASP A 98 -6.98 -13.19 2.22
N PRO A 99 -7.23 -14.32 1.54
CA PRO A 99 -7.97 -15.44 2.13
C PRO A 99 -7.16 -16.28 3.11
N ASP A 100 -5.82 -16.23 3.01
CA ASP A 100 -4.93 -17.23 3.56
C ASP A 100 -4.56 -16.97 5.03
N VAL A 101 -3.88 -17.98 5.58
CA VAL A 101 -3.17 -17.94 6.85
C VAL A 101 -1.66 -18.08 6.61
N PHE A 102 -0.83 -17.81 7.61
CA PHE A 102 0.61 -18.09 7.49
C PHE A 102 0.92 -19.58 7.59
N GLU A 103 1.79 -20.03 6.70
CA GLU A 103 2.38 -21.37 6.70
C GLU A 103 3.91 -21.29 6.82
N GLU A 104 4.56 -22.41 7.15
CA GLU A 104 6.02 -22.44 7.36
C GLU A 104 6.81 -21.89 6.16
N HIS A 105 6.35 -22.20 4.94
CA HIS A 105 6.98 -21.74 3.71
C HIS A 105 6.85 -20.21 3.49
N ASN A 106 6.13 -19.49 4.35
CA ASN A 106 6.02 -18.03 4.33
C ASN A 106 7.10 -17.34 5.17
N LEU A 107 7.66 -18.04 6.16
CA LEU A 107 8.67 -17.51 7.11
C LEU A 107 9.91 -16.95 6.41
N ASN A 108 10.20 -17.42 5.20
CA ASN A 108 11.37 -17.01 4.45
C ASN A 108 11.29 -15.59 3.88
N ARG A 109 10.09 -15.03 3.66
CA ARG A 109 9.92 -13.80 2.87
C ARG A 109 8.75 -12.90 3.22
N GLN A 110 7.75 -13.37 3.95
CA GLN A 110 6.58 -12.56 4.29
C GLN A 110 6.84 -11.85 5.61
N LEU A 111 6.91 -10.52 5.59
CA LEU A 111 7.37 -9.68 6.71
C LEU A 111 6.68 -9.98 8.05
N TYR A 112 5.39 -10.33 8.02
CA TYR A 112 4.59 -10.59 9.23
C TYR A 112 4.59 -12.06 9.66
N SER A 113 5.18 -12.95 8.86
CA SER A 113 5.26 -14.37 9.16
C SER A 113 6.37 -14.61 10.18
N THR A 114 5.98 -15.07 11.36
CA THR A 114 6.89 -15.58 12.39
C THR A 114 6.39 -16.94 12.86
N PRO A 115 7.21 -17.76 13.54
CA PRO A 115 6.75 -19.05 14.07
C PRO A 115 5.49 -18.91 14.95
N ALA A 116 5.33 -17.80 15.67
CA ALA A 116 4.16 -17.54 16.51
C ALA A 116 2.88 -17.19 15.71
N MET A 117 3.03 -16.84 14.43
CA MET A 117 1.93 -16.43 13.55
C MET A 117 1.44 -17.55 12.63
N LEU A 118 2.05 -18.73 12.67
CA LEU A 118 1.62 -19.88 11.87
C LEU A 118 0.14 -20.23 12.17
N GLY A 119 -0.63 -20.45 11.11
CA GLY A 119 -2.08 -20.68 11.17
C GLY A 119 -2.93 -19.44 11.41
N GLN A 120 -2.35 -18.27 11.67
CA GLN A 120 -3.09 -17.02 11.84
C GLN A 120 -3.42 -16.37 10.48
N PRO A 121 -4.60 -15.74 10.32
CA PRO A 121 -4.95 -15.02 9.09
C PRO A 121 -3.96 -13.89 8.79
N LYS A 122 -3.49 -13.81 7.53
CA LYS A 122 -2.49 -12.82 7.11
C LYS A 122 -2.97 -11.39 7.32
N VAL A 123 -4.23 -11.11 6.95
CA VAL A 123 -4.85 -9.79 7.10
C VAL A 123 -5.01 -9.35 8.56
N GLU A 124 -5.22 -10.29 9.50
CA GLU A 124 -5.32 -9.95 10.94
C GLU A 124 -3.97 -9.62 11.55
N ALA A 125 -2.90 -10.30 11.10
CA ALA A 125 -1.54 -9.94 11.46
C ALA A 125 -1.18 -8.54 10.98
N ALA A 126 -1.54 -8.23 9.73
CA ALA A 126 -1.38 -6.90 9.16
C ALA A 126 -2.13 -5.84 9.99
N ARG A 127 -3.38 -6.09 10.37
CA ARG A 127 -4.16 -5.16 11.21
C ARG A 127 -3.44 -4.83 12.53
N LYS A 128 -3.00 -5.85 13.27
CA LYS A 128 -2.26 -5.65 14.54
C LYS A 128 -1.01 -4.82 14.31
N ARG A 129 -0.26 -5.14 13.24
CA ARG A 129 0.97 -4.44 12.90
C ARG A 129 0.75 -2.97 12.54
N VAL A 130 -0.31 -2.67 11.79
CA VAL A 130 -0.65 -1.29 11.42
C VAL A 130 -1.01 -0.47 12.66
N GLU A 131 -1.79 -1.03 13.57
CA GLU A 131 -2.17 -0.39 14.84
C GLU A 131 -0.95 -0.07 15.71
N GLU A 132 0.05 -0.95 15.75
CA GLU A 132 1.32 -0.72 16.47
C GLU A 132 2.16 0.41 15.87
N ILE A 133 2.21 0.53 14.53
CA ILE A 133 3.06 1.51 13.84
C ILE A 133 2.40 2.88 13.82
N ASN A 134 1.14 2.92 13.39
CA ASN A 134 0.43 4.16 13.14
C ASN A 134 -1.06 4.01 13.46
N PRO A 135 -1.46 4.21 14.73
CA PRO A 135 -2.86 4.08 15.14
C PRO A 135 -3.76 5.18 14.59
N ALA A 136 -3.22 6.19 13.87
CA ALA A 136 -4.02 7.14 13.12
C ALA A 136 -4.53 6.59 11.77
N VAL A 137 -3.90 5.54 11.25
CA VAL A 137 -4.29 4.87 10.00
C VAL A 137 -5.49 3.95 10.27
N THR A 138 -6.53 4.10 9.46
CA THR A 138 -7.68 3.20 9.46
C THR A 138 -7.36 1.96 8.63
N PHE A 139 -7.31 0.79 9.24
CA PHE A 139 -7.04 -0.46 8.55
C PHE A 139 -8.25 -1.39 8.55
N LEU A 140 -8.63 -1.88 7.37
CA LEU A 140 -9.73 -2.84 7.19
C LEU A 140 -9.17 -4.18 6.66
N PRO A 141 -9.10 -5.24 7.48
CA PRO A 141 -8.77 -6.58 7.01
C PRO A 141 -10.00 -7.25 6.39
N LEU A 142 -9.86 -7.78 5.17
CA LEU A 142 -10.88 -8.60 4.51
C LEU A 142 -10.31 -9.99 4.24
N ARG A 143 -10.76 -10.98 5.01
CA ARG A 143 -10.36 -12.37 4.84
C ARG A 143 -11.22 -13.06 3.78
N CYS A 144 -10.97 -12.75 2.52
CA CYS A 144 -11.64 -13.38 1.38
C CYS A 144 -10.71 -13.40 0.17
N ALA A 145 -11.02 -14.27 -0.80
CA ALA A 145 -10.37 -14.22 -2.10
C ALA A 145 -10.99 -13.08 -2.93
N PHE A 146 -10.14 -12.29 -3.59
CA PHE A 146 -10.61 -11.31 -4.56
C PHE A 146 -11.12 -12.03 -5.81
N SER A 147 -12.22 -11.53 -6.38
CA SER A 147 -12.77 -11.98 -7.64
C SER A 147 -13.59 -10.88 -8.31
N LYS A 148 -13.97 -11.05 -9.58
CA LYS A 148 -14.95 -10.16 -10.22
C LYS A 148 -16.28 -10.05 -9.47
N LEU A 149 -16.71 -11.13 -8.80
CA LEU A 149 -18.02 -11.19 -8.13
C LEU A 149 -18.11 -10.27 -6.91
N ASN A 150 -17.00 -10.11 -6.18
CA ASN A 150 -16.95 -9.29 -4.96
C ASN A 150 -16.08 -8.02 -5.13
N GLY A 151 -15.35 -7.89 -6.24
CA GLY A 151 -14.41 -6.81 -6.47
C GLY A 151 -15.06 -5.42 -6.40
N ALA A 152 -16.28 -5.27 -6.93
CA ALA A 152 -17.00 -3.99 -6.87
C ALA A 152 -17.31 -3.53 -5.43
N ALA A 153 -17.65 -4.47 -4.55
CA ALA A 153 -17.89 -4.19 -3.13
C ALA A 153 -16.59 -3.93 -2.37
N ILE A 154 -15.54 -4.71 -2.64
CA ILE A 154 -14.21 -4.55 -2.03
C ILE A 154 -13.60 -3.19 -2.38
N LEU A 155 -13.71 -2.77 -3.64
CA LEU A 155 -13.12 -1.54 -4.15
C LEU A 155 -14.05 -0.32 -4.01
N GLN A 156 -15.12 -0.44 -3.24
CA GLN A 156 -16.03 0.69 -3.01
C GLN A 156 -15.33 1.81 -2.25
N ASN A 157 -15.38 3.04 -2.79
CA ASN A 157 -14.72 4.23 -2.25
C ASN A 157 -13.19 4.06 -2.09
N VAL A 158 -12.56 3.20 -2.89
CA VAL A 158 -11.11 3.08 -2.97
C VAL A 158 -10.60 4.06 -4.02
N ASP A 159 -9.55 4.79 -3.68
CA ASP A 159 -8.92 5.75 -4.59
C ASP A 159 -7.85 5.09 -5.47
N ILE A 160 -7.13 4.10 -4.91
CA ILE A 160 -6.06 3.37 -5.62
C ILE A 160 -6.07 1.89 -5.22
N ALA A 161 -6.00 1.00 -6.21
CA ALA A 161 -5.78 -0.43 -6.01
C ALA A 161 -4.30 -0.79 -6.18
N VAL A 162 -3.80 -1.72 -5.36
CA VAL A 162 -2.43 -2.23 -5.43
C VAL A 162 -2.48 -3.75 -5.53
N ASP A 163 -1.93 -4.26 -6.61
CA ASP A 163 -1.85 -5.69 -6.89
C ASP A 163 -0.61 -6.31 -6.27
N ALA A 164 -0.85 -7.19 -5.30
CA ALA A 164 0.13 -8.02 -4.64
C ALA A 164 -0.25 -9.52 -4.74
N LEU A 165 -1.01 -9.89 -5.78
CA LEU A 165 -1.46 -11.26 -6.04
C LEU A 165 -0.33 -12.10 -6.67
N ASP A 166 -0.42 -13.42 -6.55
CA ASP A 166 0.51 -14.40 -7.13
C ASP A 166 -0.07 -15.17 -8.33
N SER A 167 -1.29 -14.80 -8.75
CA SER A 167 -2.07 -15.51 -9.77
C SER A 167 -2.49 -14.57 -10.90
N ILE A 168 -1.99 -14.83 -12.12
CA ILE A 168 -2.28 -14.03 -13.32
C ILE A 168 -3.80 -13.86 -13.56
N PRO A 169 -4.65 -14.90 -13.48
CA PRO A 169 -6.10 -14.72 -13.62
C PRO A 169 -6.67 -13.66 -12.69
N VAL A 170 -6.36 -13.72 -11.39
CA VAL A 170 -6.90 -12.76 -10.41
C VAL A 170 -6.33 -11.36 -10.61
N ARG A 171 -5.08 -11.24 -11.08
CA ARG A 171 -4.48 -9.94 -11.49
C ARG A 171 -5.28 -9.30 -12.63
N LEU A 172 -5.67 -10.10 -13.62
CA LEU A 172 -6.51 -9.62 -14.74
C LEU A 172 -7.93 -9.26 -14.28
N GLU A 173 -8.52 -10.03 -13.36
CA GLU A 173 -9.80 -9.68 -12.74
C GLU A 173 -9.74 -8.35 -12.00
N LEU A 174 -8.69 -8.13 -11.19
CA LEU A 174 -8.47 -6.85 -10.50
C LEU A 174 -8.33 -5.70 -11.50
N ALA A 175 -7.51 -5.86 -12.55
CA ALA A 175 -7.33 -4.84 -13.57
C ALA A 175 -8.64 -4.47 -14.28
N GLU A 176 -9.50 -5.44 -14.56
CA GLU A 176 -10.81 -5.22 -15.18
C GLU A 176 -11.75 -4.46 -14.24
N VAL A 177 -11.92 -4.94 -13.00
CA VAL A 177 -12.80 -4.28 -12.01
C VAL A 177 -12.32 -2.86 -11.70
N SER A 178 -11.00 -2.66 -11.52
CA SER A 178 -10.43 -1.32 -11.32
C SER A 178 -10.71 -0.39 -12.50
N THR A 179 -10.64 -0.90 -13.73
CA THR A 179 -10.95 -0.12 -14.93
C THR A 179 -12.43 0.29 -14.98
N GLU A 180 -13.34 -0.66 -14.69
CA GLU A 180 -14.79 -0.41 -14.64
C GLU A 180 -15.16 0.65 -13.58
N LEU A 181 -14.52 0.59 -12.41
CA LEU A 181 -14.73 1.53 -11.32
C LEU A 181 -13.94 2.84 -11.45
N LYS A 182 -13.13 2.99 -12.51
CA LYS A 182 -12.24 4.15 -12.72
C LYS A 182 -11.23 4.37 -11.59
N ILE A 183 -10.72 3.27 -11.04
CA ILE A 183 -9.70 3.26 -10.00
C ILE A 183 -8.33 2.98 -10.65
N PRO A 184 -7.31 3.85 -10.48
CA PRO A 184 -5.95 3.52 -10.89
C PRO A 184 -5.41 2.32 -10.11
N MET A 185 -4.63 1.49 -10.79
CA MET A 185 -4.04 0.26 -10.24
C MET A 185 -2.51 0.30 -10.35
N VAL A 186 -1.82 -0.05 -9.28
CA VAL A 186 -0.37 -0.28 -9.27
C VAL A 186 -0.08 -1.77 -9.22
N HIS A 187 0.56 -2.28 -10.27
CA HIS A 187 0.90 -3.68 -10.43
C HIS A 187 2.33 -3.99 -9.97
N GLY A 188 2.49 -5.11 -9.27
CA GLY A 188 3.77 -5.73 -8.98
C GLY A 188 3.72 -7.24 -9.20
N ALA A 189 4.84 -7.81 -9.65
CA ALA A 189 5.05 -9.26 -9.73
C ALA A 189 6.52 -9.60 -9.49
N ILE A 190 6.78 -10.80 -8.96
CA ILE A 190 8.12 -11.26 -8.61
C ILE A 190 8.39 -12.68 -9.10
N GLY A 191 9.65 -13.08 -9.14
CA GLY A 191 10.07 -14.46 -9.35
C GLY A 191 11.59 -14.59 -9.29
N GLY A 192 12.10 -15.31 -8.29
CA GLY A 192 13.55 -15.42 -8.06
C GLY A 192 14.19 -14.06 -7.82
N TRP A 193 15.18 -13.71 -8.64
CA TRP A 193 15.86 -12.42 -8.61
C TRP A 193 15.14 -11.30 -9.37
N TYR A 194 14.02 -11.61 -9.99
CA TYR A 194 13.37 -10.73 -10.94
C TYR A 194 12.07 -10.16 -10.39
N GLY A 195 11.74 -8.97 -10.87
CA GLY A 195 10.46 -8.35 -10.61
C GLY A 195 10.01 -7.43 -11.74
N GLN A 196 8.78 -6.97 -11.62
CA GLN A 196 8.26 -5.93 -12.50
C GLN A 196 7.24 -5.07 -11.78
N VAL A 197 7.18 -3.80 -12.17
CA VAL A 197 6.20 -2.82 -11.67
C VAL A 197 5.59 -2.06 -12.85
N ALA A 198 4.28 -1.82 -12.79
CA ALA A 198 3.57 -1.01 -13.78
C ALA A 198 2.42 -0.25 -13.13
N THR A 199 1.92 0.80 -13.80
CA THR A 199 0.71 1.51 -13.40
C THR A 199 -0.31 1.40 -14.52
N GLN A 200 -1.57 1.14 -14.17
CA GLN A 200 -2.70 1.17 -15.08
C GLN A 200 -3.69 2.24 -14.62
N PHE A 201 -3.86 3.28 -15.43
CA PHE A 201 -4.94 4.24 -15.23
C PHE A 201 -6.25 3.75 -15.88
N PRO A 202 -7.40 4.29 -15.47
CA PRO A 202 -8.68 4.01 -16.14
C PRO A 202 -8.61 4.26 -17.65
N GLY A 203 -9.07 3.29 -18.44
CA GLY A 203 -9.04 3.33 -19.90
C GLY A 203 -7.76 2.75 -20.53
N GLU A 204 -6.80 2.29 -19.73
CA GLU A 204 -5.61 1.58 -20.20
C GLU A 204 -5.76 0.07 -20.06
N ASP A 205 -4.95 -0.69 -20.80
CA ASP A 205 -4.97 -2.16 -20.81
C ASP A 205 -3.55 -2.74 -20.59
N THR A 206 -2.73 -2.00 -19.83
CA THR A 206 -1.32 -2.31 -19.56
C THR A 206 -1.15 -3.71 -18.97
N ILE A 207 -1.99 -4.11 -18.01
CA ILE A 207 -1.90 -5.42 -17.37
C ILE A 207 -2.22 -6.55 -18.35
N ARG A 208 -3.24 -6.39 -19.19
CA ARG A 208 -3.51 -7.38 -20.25
C ARG A 208 -2.33 -7.47 -21.21
N LYS A 209 -1.76 -6.34 -21.65
CA LYS A 209 -0.58 -6.33 -22.54
C LYS A 209 0.63 -7.06 -21.94
N ILE A 210 0.89 -6.89 -20.64
CA ILE A 210 1.95 -7.62 -19.91
C ILE A 210 1.77 -9.14 -20.02
N TYR A 211 0.54 -9.63 -19.85
CA TYR A 211 0.25 -11.07 -19.74
C TYR A 211 -0.30 -11.71 -21.02
N ASN A 212 -0.51 -10.93 -22.10
CA ASN A 212 -1.11 -11.40 -23.37
C ASN A 212 -0.34 -12.56 -24.03
N ARG A 213 0.95 -12.70 -23.75
CA ARG A 213 1.82 -13.76 -24.29
C ARG A 213 1.97 -14.99 -23.39
N SER A 214 1.32 -15.01 -22.22
CA SER A 214 1.42 -16.11 -21.25
C SER A 214 0.04 -16.67 -20.86
N PRO A 215 -0.68 -17.33 -21.81
CA PRO A 215 -2.02 -17.87 -21.56
C PRO A 215 -2.03 -19.05 -20.55
N ASN A 216 -0.89 -19.70 -20.30
CA ASN A 216 -0.79 -20.90 -19.46
C ASN A 216 -0.29 -20.60 -18.03
N GLY A 217 -0.98 -19.71 -17.32
CA GLY A 217 -1.44 -19.93 -15.94
C GLY A 217 -0.44 -20.16 -14.78
N THR A 218 0.88 -20.02 -14.95
CA THR A 218 1.80 -20.01 -13.81
C THR A 218 2.84 -18.92 -14.00
N GLY A 219 2.92 -17.98 -13.05
CA GLY A 219 4.01 -17.01 -13.02
C GLY A 219 5.35 -17.75 -12.87
N VAL A 220 6.42 -17.19 -13.43
CA VAL A 220 7.81 -17.70 -13.33
C VAL A 220 8.21 -17.98 -11.86
N GLU A 221 7.54 -17.29 -10.94
CA GLU A 221 7.51 -17.47 -9.49
C GLU A 221 7.37 -18.92 -8.98
N LYS A 222 6.63 -19.81 -9.65
CA LYS A 222 6.50 -21.23 -9.19
C LYS A 222 7.74 -22.09 -9.45
N GLY A 223 8.60 -21.69 -10.38
CA GLY A 223 9.83 -22.43 -10.72
C GLY A 223 11.07 -21.96 -9.95
N LEU A 224 11.17 -20.66 -9.65
CA LEU A 224 12.38 -20.05 -9.07
C LEU A 224 12.29 -19.81 -7.57
N GLY A 225 11.09 -19.89 -6.97
CA GLY A 225 10.86 -19.42 -5.61
C GLY A 225 11.04 -17.91 -5.48
N ASN A 226 11.07 -17.39 -4.26
CA ASN A 226 11.19 -15.96 -3.98
C ASN A 226 12.12 -15.72 -2.77
N PRO A 227 13.34 -15.22 -2.98
CA PRO A 227 14.21 -14.71 -1.92
C PRO A 227 13.56 -13.58 -1.13
N SER A 228 13.97 -13.36 0.12
CA SER A 228 13.35 -12.39 1.02
C SER A 228 13.45 -10.93 0.54
N PHE A 229 14.51 -10.59 -0.19
CA PHE A 229 14.79 -9.23 -0.65
C PHE A 229 13.98 -8.82 -1.88
N THR A 230 13.65 -9.75 -2.76
CA THR A 230 12.89 -9.47 -3.99
C THR A 230 11.52 -8.84 -3.71
N PRO A 231 10.65 -9.40 -2.86
CA PRO A 231 9.38 -8.76 -2.55
C PRO A 231 9.55 -7.40 -1.88
N ALA A 232 10.56 -7.22 -1.02
CA ALA A 232 10.79 -5.93 -0.36
C ALA A 232 11.09 -4.83 -1.40
N VAL A 233 12.02 -5.07 -2.32
CA VAL A 233 12.38 -4.09 -3.37
C VAL A 233 11.18 -3.75 -4.25
N ILE A 234 10.45 -4.76 -4.73
CA ILE A 234 9.31 -4.54 -5.62
C ILE A 234 8.15 -3.85 -4.90
N ALA A 235 7.90 -4.20 -3.63
CA ALA A 235 6.92 -3.50 -2.80
C ALA A 235 7.26 -2.01 -2.65
N SER A 236 8.52 -1.66 -2.36
CA SER A 236 8.92 -0.26 -2.25
C SER A 236 8.72 0.52 -3.56
N LEU A 237 8.98 -0.12 -4.70
CA LEU A 237 8.72 0.47 -6.01
C LEU A 237 7.20 0.66 -6.26
N GLN A 238 6.37 -0.29 -5.86
CA GLN A 238 4.91 -0.14 -5.92
C GLN A 238 4.43 1.03 -5.04
N VAL A 239 4.93 1.13 -3.80
CA VAL A 239 4.55 2.21 -2.87
C VAL A 239 5.01 3.56 -3.40
N ALA A 240 6.17 3.63 -4.06
CA ALA A 240 6.60 4.85 -4.74
C ALA A 240 5.64 5.26 -5.87
N GLU A 241 5.13 4.33 -6.68
CA GLU A 241 4.08 4.63 -7.68
C GLU A 241 2.79 5.12 -7.02
N VAL A 242 2.34 4.46 -5.94
CA VAL A 242 1.15 4.89 -5.20
C VAL A 242 1.32 6.32 -4.68
N CYS A 243 2.45 6.64 -4.05
CA CYS A 243 2.72 7.98 -3.56
C CYS A 243 2.72 9.03 -4.69
N LYS A 244 3.33 8.72 -5.84
CA LYS A 244 3.32 9.62 -7.02
C LYS A 244 1.91 9.90 -7.53
N ILE A 245 1.05 8.88 -7.57
CA ILE A 245 -0.36 9.05 -7.97
C ILE A 245 -1.08 9.99 -6.98
N ILE A 246 -0.92 9.76 -5.67
CA ILE A 246 -1.59 10.54 -4.62
C ILE A 246 -1.19 12.02 -4.64
N ILE A 247 0.12 12.29 -4.72
CA ILE A 247 0.63 13.66 -4.65
C ILE A 247 0.57 14.37 -6.01
N GLY A 248 0.37 13.61 -7.10
CA GLY A 248 0.29 14.14 -8.47
C GLY A 248 1.64 14.66 -8.98
N GLN A 249 2.75 14.03 -8.59
CA GLN A 249 4.11 14.46 -8.97
C GLN A 249 4.92 13.32 -9.57
N GLY A 250 5.85 13.66 -10.46
CA GLY A 250 6.71 12.72 -11.18
C GLY A 250 6.01 12.03 -12.35
N THR A 251 6.68 11.05 -12.94
CA THR A 251 6.17 10.25 -14.07
C THR A 251 5.89 8.83 -13.61
N THR A 252 4.63 8.40 -13.71
CA THR A 252 4.22 7.04 -13.33
C THR A 252 4.65 6.01 -14.37
N LEU A 253 4.50 4.73 -14.05
CA LEU A 253 4.76 3.60 -14.94
C LEU A 253 3.54 3.28 -15.83
N THR A 254 2.82 4.31 -16.28
CA THR A 254 1.73 4.16 -17.25
C THR A 254 2.26 3.80 -18.64
N ARG A 255 1.57 2.88 -19.34
CA ARG A 255 1.92 2.38 -20.70
C ARG A 255 3.33 1.80 -20.84
N ARG A 256 3.96 1.47 -19.73
CA ARG A 256 5.27 0.84 -19.66
C ARG A 256 5.34 -0.07 -18.43
N LYS A 257 6.39 -0.88 -18.35
CA LYS A 257 6.76 -1.54 -17.10
C LYS A 257 8.23 -1.28 -16.80
N LEU A 258 8.54 -1.20 -15.52
CA LEU A 258 9.89 -1.36 -15.03
C LEU A 258 10.13 -2.85 -14.86
N HIS A 259 11.14 -3.39 -15.52
CA HIS A 259 11.66 -4.74 -15.29
C HIS A 259 12.92 -4.64 -14.43
N ILE A 260 12.99 -5.46 -13.38
CA ILE A 260 14.05 -5.42 -12.38
C ILE A 260 14.75 -6.78 -12.37
N ASN A 261 16.06 -6.76 -12.54
CA ASN A 261 16.95 -7.90 -12.37
C ASN A 261 17.90 -7.61 -11.19
N LEU A 262 17.62 -8.20 -10.02
CA LEU A 262 18.43 -8.00 -8.82
C LEU A 262 19.71 -8.85 -8.80
N LEU A 263 19.85 -9.81 -9.73
CA LEU A 263 21.06 -10.61 -9.84
C LEU A 263 22.19 -9.78 -10.43
N ASP A 264 21.89 -9.03 -11.49
CA ASP A 264 22.84 -8.18 -12.21
C ASP A 264 22.68 -6.68 -11.87
N MET A 265 21.75 -6.34 -10.97
CA MET A 265 21.42 -4.96 -10.55
C MET A 265 20.95 -4.06 -11.71
N GLU A 266 20.14 -4.61 -12.61
CA GLU A 266 19.62 -3.90 -13.78
C GLU A 266 18.15 -3.51 -13.64
N PHE A 267 17.84 -2.30 -14.12
CA PHE A 267 16.49 -1.73 -14.14
C PHE A 267 16.20 -1.25 -15.55
N VAL A 268 15.28 -1.93 -16.24
CA VAL A 268 14.99 -1.69 -17.66
C VAL A 268 13.55 -1.24 -17.84
N ASP A 269 13.36 -0.13 -18.55
CA ASP A 269 12.05 0.37 -18.96
C ASP A 269 11.60 -0.31 -20.26
N ILE A 270 10.40 -0.90 -20.25
CA ILE A 270 9.81 -1.60 -21.40
C ILE A 270 8.45 -0.97 -21.72
N GLN A 271 8.31 -0.41 -22.93
CA GLN A 271 7.13 0.33 -23.41
C GLN A 271 6.13 -0.57 -24.16
N TYR A 272 4.86 -0.14 -24.26
CA TYR A 272 3.74 -0.88 -24.88
C TYR A 272 2.95 -0.12 -25.94
#